data_AF-A0A0R3LQZ9-F1
#
_entry.id   AF-A0A0R3LQZ9-F1
#
_cell.length_a   1.000
_cell.length_b   1.000
_cell.length_c   1.000
_cell.angle_alpha   90.00
_cell.angle_beta   90.00
_cell.angle_gamma   90.00
#
_symmetry.space_group_name_H-M   'P 1'
#
loop_
_entity.id
_entity.type
_entity.pdbx_description
1 polymer ?
#
loop_
_entity_poly.entity_id
_entity_poly.type
_entity_poly.pdbx_seq_one_letter_code
_entity_poly.pdbx_strand_id
1 'polypeptide(L)'
;MKTYAFPSQKYLEHLRAAEELAPADLPRALKGEPGTLFEIKLQPKALRNGAMPSPMWVHIHTKRPVLARQLATLDDADFAACHVKSNEQRGYNRQWQNARAATGHESVVVHRGKLTPAFCKSLLSTVLGGHPRYPLAEAEHRSTQAARHGM
;
A
#
# COMPACT_ATOMS: atom_id res chain seq x y z
N MET A 1 -17.85 -14.60 12.61
CA MET A 1 -17.03 -13.47 12.13
C MET A 1 -16.26 -13.95 10.91
N LYS A 2 -16.29 -13.28 9.76
CA LYS A 2 -15.49 -13.73 8.60
C LYS A 2 -14.01 -13.43 8.91
N THR A 3 -13.32 -14.42 9.47
CA THR A 3 -11.87 -14.38 9.71
C THR A 3 -11.18 -14.77 8.42
N TYR A 4 -10.51 -13.81 7.78
CA TYR A 4 -9.72 -14.05 6.58
C TYR A 4 -8.32 -14.43 7.01
N ALA A 5 -8.16 -15.67 7.46
CA ALA A 5 -6.87 -16.18 7.91
C ALA A 5 -5.79 -15.93 6.82
N PHE A 6 -6.17 -16.10 5.54
CA PHE A 6 -5.27 -15.98 4.40
C PHE A 6 -5.92 -15.19 3.25
N PRO A 7 -5.67 -13.87 3.14
CA PRO A 7 -6.20 -13.07 2.04
C PRO A 7 -5.58 -13.48 0.70
N SER A 8 -6.35 -13.34 -0.39
CA SER A 8 -5.94 -13.67 -1.76
C SER A 8 -6.42 -12.58 -2.74
N GLN A 9 -5.87 -12.54 -3.97
CA GLN A 9 -6.31 -11.57 -4.98
C GLN A 9 -7.81 -11.68 -5.24
N LYS A 10 -8.34 -12.90 -5.48
CA LYS A 10 -9.77 -13.14 -5.73
C LYS A 10 -10.66 -12.58 -4.62
N TYR A 11 -10.20 -12.71 -3.38
CA TYR A 11 -10.94 -12.17 -2.24
C TYR A 11 -10.91 -10.64 -2.22
N LEU A 12 -9.76 -10.01 -2.49
CA LEU A 12 -9.67 -8.55 -2.59
C LEU A 12 -10.48 -7.99 -3.77
N GLU A 13 -10.50 -8.69 -4.90
CA GLU A 13 -11.34 -8.36 -6.06
C GLU A 13 -12.83 -8.40 -5.69
N HIS A 14 -13.26 -9.43 -4.97
CA HIS A 14 -14.63 -9.54 -4.47
C HIS A 14 -14.99 -8.36 -3.57
N LEU A 15 -14.15 -8.03 -2.58
CA LEU A 15 -14.43 -6.88 -1.72
C LEU A 15 -14.46 -5.56 -2.49
N ARG A 16 -13.58 -5.37 -3.48
CA ARG A 16 -13.57 -4.17 -4.31
C ARG A 16 -14.85 -4.07 -5.14
N ALA A 17 -15.29 -5.18 -5.74
CA ALA A 17 -16.52 -5.23 -6.52
C ALA A 17 -17.78 -5.00 -5.66
N ALA A 18 -17.75 -5.43 -4.40
CA ALA A 18 -18.80 -5.18 -3.42
C ALA A 18 -18.69 -3.79 -2.75
N GLU A 19 -17.72 -2.96 -3.14
CA GLU A 19 -17.39 -1.70 -2.49
C GLU A 19 -17.15 -1.83 -0.98
N GLU A 20 -16.69 -2.99 -0.50
CA GLU A 20 -16.44 -3.30 0.91
C GLU A 20 -15.00 -2.98 1.34
N LEU A 21 -14.17 -2.39 0.46
CA LEU A 21 -12.87 -1.82 0.81
C LEU A 21 -12.97 -0.30 0.90
N ALA A 22 -12.40 0.26 1.98
CA ALA A 22 -12.05 1.67 1.99
C ALA A 22 -10.95 1.94 0.95
N PRO A 23 -10.79 3.21 0.51
CA PRO A 23 -9.63 3.60 -0.30
C PRO A 23 -8.34 3.11 0.36
N ALA A 24 -7.42 2.59 -0.45
CA ALA A 24 -6.14 2.11 0.05
C ALA A 24 -5.31 3.29 0.59
N ASP A 25 -4.49 3.03 1.60
CA ASP A 25 -3.54 4.04 2.08
C ASP A 25 -2.45 4.30 1.02
N LEU A 26 -1.74 5.43 1.13
CA LEU A 26 -0.57 5.69 0.30
C LEU A 26 0.52 4.62 0.55
N PRO A 27 1.22 4.16 -0.50
CA PRO A 27 2.33 3.24 -0.33
C PRO A 27 3.44 3.86 0.51
N ARG A 28 3.98 3.10 1.46
CA ARG A 28 5.11 3.51 2.30
C ARG A 28 6.29 2.57 2.11
N ALA A 29 7.47 3.11 1.81
CA ALA A 29 8.69 2.31 1.81
C ALA A 29 9.04 1.83 3.23
N LEU A 30 9.43 0.56 3.37
CA LEU A 30 9.79 -0.02 4.66
C LEU A 30 11.25 0.21 5.06
N LYS A 31 12.12 0.60 4.12
CA LYS A 31 13.55 0.81 4.35
C LYS A 31 14.09 1.96 3.50
N GLY A 32 13.86 3.19 3.95
CA GLY A 32 14.30 4.40 3.25
C GLY A 32 13.65 4.60 1.87
N GLU A 33 13.80 5.79 1.32
CA GLU A 33 13.42 6.07 -0.06
C GLU A 33 14.60 6.70 -0.81
N PRO A 34 14.87 6.30 -2.07
CA PRO A 34 14.23 5.23 -2.84
C PRO A 34 14.36 3.83 -2.21
N GLY A 35 13.31 3.02 -2.30
CA GLY A 35 13.21 1.71 -1.64
C GLY A 35 12.86 0.58 -2.60
N THR A 36 13.07 -0.67 -2.17
CA THR A 36 12.71 -1.89 -2.93
C THR A 36 11.53 -2.66 -2.33
N LEU A 37 11.03 -2.22 -1.18
CA LEU A 37 9.96 -2.87 -0.43
C LEU A 37 9.02 -1.82 0.13
N PHE A 38 7.74 -1.93 -0.24
CA PHE A 38 6.68 -1.03 0.16
C PHE A 38 5.54 -1.80 0.81
N GLU A 39 4.80 -1.14 1.70
CA GLU A 39 3.54 -1.62 2.21
C GLU A 39 2.38 -0.68 1.85
N ILE A 40 1.19 -1.25 1.71
CA ILE A 40 -0.09 -0.54 1.62
C ILE A 40 -1.06 -1.22 2.58
N LYS A 41 -1.78 -0.43 3.37
CA LYS A 41 -2.87 -0.92 4.19
C LYS A 41 -4.17 -0.98 3.38
N LEU A 42 -4.87 -2.09 3.47
CA LEU A 42 -6.23 -2.26 2.98
C LEU A 42 -7.17 -2.45 4.16
N GLN A 43 -8.13 -1.55 4.32
CA GLN A 43 -9.11 -1.59 5.39
C GLN A 43 -10.49 -1.97 4.83
N PRO A 44 -11.03 -3.15 5.17
CA PRO A 44 -12.45 -3.43 4.90
C PRO A 44 -13.35 -2.45 5.67
N LYS A 45 -14.50 -2.12 5.07
CA LYS A 45 -15.54 -1.30 5.70
C LYS A 45 -16.12 -2.01 6.93
N ALA A 46 -16.78 -1.23 7.78
CA ALA A 46 -17.51 -1.75 8.92
C ALA A 46 -18.54 -2.79 8.48
N LEU A 47 -18.64 -3.88 9.24
CA LEU A 47 -19.71 -4.86 9.06
C LEU A 47 -21.06 -4.23 9.44
N ARG A 48 -22.17 -4.86 9.05
CA ARG A 48 -23.54 -4.38 9.37
C ARG A 48 -23.78 -4.16 10.86
N ASN A 49 -23.06 -4.88 11.72
CA ASN A 49 -23.13 -4.74 13.18
C ASN A 49 -22.18 -3.67 13.74
N GLY A 50 -21.57 -2.83 12.88
CA GLY A 50 -20.63 -1.78 13.26
C GLY A 50 -19.22 -2.26 13.57
N ALA A 51 -18.96 -3.57 13.63
CA ALA A 51 -17.63 -4.09 13.91
C ALA A 51 -16.66 -3.81 12.75
N MET A 52 -15.46 -3.32 13.07
CA MET A 52 -14.41 -3.08 12.09
C MET A 52 -13.58 -4.35 11.86
N PRO A 53 -13.52 -4.89 10.62
CA PRO A 53 -12.65 -6.02 10.31
C PRO A 53 -11.16 -5.64 10.44
N SER A 54 -10.33 -6.62 10.78
CA SER A 54 -8.88 -6.43 10.80
C SER A 54 -8.35 -6.05 9.40
N PRO A 55 -7.36 -5.16 9.31
CA PRO A 55 -6.80 -4.75 8.03
C PRO A 55 -5.99 -5.87 7.38
N MET A 56 -5.72 -5.69 6.09
CA MET A 56 -4.78 -6.50 5.32
C MET A 56 -3.63 -5.62 4.84
N TRP A 57 -2.49 -6.25 4.58
CA TRP A 57 -1.26 -5.55 4.22
C TRP A 57 -0.74 -6.06 2.89
N VAL A 58 -0.72 -5.20 1.89
CA VAL A 58 -0.12 -5.49 0.58
C VAL A 58 1.35 -5.12 0.64
N HIS A 59 2.21 -6.06 0.32
CA HIS A 59 3.65 -5.84 0.16
C HIS A 59 4.03 -5.89 -1.30
N ILE A 60 4.76 -4.87 -1.72
CA ILE A 60 5.25 -4.69 -3.08
C ILE A 60 6.77 -4.74 -3.03
N HIS A 61 7.36 -5.65 -3.80
CA HIS A 61 8.80 -5.76 -4.01
C HIS A 61 9.13 -5.32 -5.43
N THR A 62 10.09 -4.42 -5.57
CA THR A 62 10.62 -3.99 -6.87
C THR A 62 12.04 -4.51 -7.08
N LYS A 63 12.43 -4.72 -8.34
CA LYS A 63 13.77 -5.21 -8.70
C LYS A 63 14.88 -4.19 -8.47
N ARG A 64 14.52 -2.90 -8.46
CA ARG A 64 15.41 -1.76 -8.24
C ARG A 64 14.79 -0.77 -7.25
N PRO A 65 15.61 0.06 -6.56
CA PRO A 65 15.09 1.12 -5.71
C PRO A 65 14.25 2.12 -6.51
N VAL A 66 13.08 2.47 -6.00
CA VAL A 66 12.14 3.44 -6.60
C VAL A 66 11.52 4.32 -5.52
N LEU A 67 10.88 5.42 -5.91
CA LEU A 67 10.08 6.25 -5.02
C LEU A 67 8.66 5.70 -4.97
N ALA A 68 7.97 5.81 -3.82
CA ALA A 68 6.63 5.25 -3.66
C ALA A 68 5.63 5.79 -4.71
N ARG A 69 5.76 7.06 -5.10
CA ARG A 69 4.93 7.69 -6.16
C ARG A 69 5.10 7.06 -7.55
N GLN A 70 6.21 6.38 -7.82
CA GLN A 70 6.50 5.78 -9.12
C GLN A 70 5.83 4.41 -9.28
N LEU A 71 5.38 3.77 -8.18
CA LEU A 71 4.89 2.39 -8.21
C LEU A 71 3.72 2.18 -9.18
N ALA A 72 2.82 3.15 -9.32
CA ALA A 72 1.67 3.04 -10.21
C ALA A 72 2.05 3.08 -11.70
N THR A 73 3.22 3.63 -12.03
CA THR A 73 3.68 3.83 -13.42
C THR A 73 4.76 2.83 -13.84
N LEU A 74 5.16 1.90 -12.97
CA LEU A 74 6.15 0.88 -13.30
C LEU A 74 5.59 -0.18 -14.26
N ASP A 75 6.47 -0.72 -15.10
CA ASP A 75 6.16 -1.91 -15.88
C ASP A 75 5.97 -3.13 -14.96
N ASP A 76 5.11 -4.07 -15.35
CA ASP A 76 4.89 -5.30 -14.57
C ASP A 76 6.20 -6.08 -14.35
N ALA A 77 7.13 -5.98 -15.31
CA ALA A 77 8.44 -6.60 -15.24
C ALA A 77 9.37 -5.98 -14.18
N ASP A 78 9.11 -4.76 -13.70
CA ASP A 78 9.91 -4.12 -12.64
C ASP A 78 9.54 -4.63 -11.23
N PHE A 79 8.42 -5.34 -11.11
CA PHE A 79 8.00 -5.96 -9.86
C PHE A 79 8.70 -7.31 -9.68
N ALA A 80 9.35 -7.49 -8.53
CA ALA A 80 9.93 -8.77 -8.13
C ALA A 80 8.86 -9.70 -7.52
N ALA A 81 7.94 -9.13 -6.74
CA ALA A 81 6.82 -9.85 -6.15
C ALA A 81 5.77 -8.88 -5.60
N CYS A 82 4.51 -9.30 -5.63
CA CYS A 82 3.42 -8.64 -4.94
C CYS A 82 2.64 -9.68 -4.13
N HIS A 83 2.35 -9.39 -2.86
CA HIS A 83 1.55 -10.29 -2.04
C HIS A 83 0.78 -9.56 -0.94
N VAL A 84 -0.29 -10.18 -0.46
CA VAL A 84 -1.07 -9.70 0.68
C VAL A 84 -0.89 -10.62 1.89
N LYS A 85 -0.89 -10.02 3.08
CA LYS A 85 -0.91 -10.70 4.38
C LYS A 85 -2.07 -10.21 5.23
N SER A 86 -2.53 -11.06 6.15
CA SER A 86 -3.43 -10.64 7.23
C SER A 86 -2.70 -9.70 8.20
N ASN A 87 -3.45 -9.01 9.07
CA ASN A 87 -2.87 -8.16 10.10
C ASN A 87 -1.89 -8.92 11.02
N GLU A 88 -2.26 -10.14 11.41
CA GLU A 88 -1.43 -11.01 12.25
C GLU A 88 -0.10 -11.36 11.56
N GLN A 89 -0.13 -11.63 10.25
CA GLN A 89 1.03 -12.09 9.50
C GLN A 89 1.92 -10.96 8.95
N ARG A 90 1.51 -9.68 9.09
CA ARG A 90 2.22 -8.50 8.53
C ARG A 90 3.74 -8.58 8.78
N GLY A 91 4.13 -8.76 10.04
CA GLY A 91 5.52 -8.79 10.48
C GLY A 91 6.27 -10.11 10.23
N TYR A 92 5.59 -11.17 9.77
CA TYR A 92 6.21 -12.49 9.64
C TYR A 92 7.08 -12.54 8.38
N ASN A 93 8.38 -12.37 8.55
CA ASN A 93 9.39 -12.49 7.51
C ASN A 93 10.26 -13.74 7.75
N ARG A 94 11.27 -13.96 6.90
CA ARG A 94 12.17 -15.12 7.05
C ARG A 94 12.92 -15.12 8.39
N GLN A 95 13.33 -13.95 8.88
CA GLN A 95 14.00 -13.83 10.18
C GLN A 95 13.07 -14.26 11.32
N TRP A 96 11.79 -13.85 11.27
CA TRP A 96 10.78 -14.30 12.22
C TRP A 96 10.56 -15.82 12.17
N GLN A 97 10.50 -16.40 10.96
CA GLN A 97 10.38 -17.86 10.80
C GLN A 97 11.59 -18.60 11.37
N ASN A 98 12.81 -18.11 11.08
CA ASN A 98 14.04 -18.68 11.59
C ASN A 98 14.11 -18.58 13.13
N ALA A 99 13.72 -17.44 13.70
CA ALA A 99 13.68 -17.25 15.15
C ALA A 99 12.68 -18.19 15.83
N ARG A 100 11.52 -18.44 15.22
CA ARG A 100 10.54 -19.43 15.71
C ARG A 100 11.06 -20.87 15.61
N ALA A 101 11.70 -21.22 14.50
CA ALA A 101 12.29 -22.54 14.34
C ALA A 101 13.40 -22.80 15.36
N ALA A 102 14.21 -21.76 15.66
CA ALA A 102 15.28 -21.84 16.66
C ALA A 102 14.77 -22.05 18.10
N THR A 103 13.53 -21.66 18.41
CA THR A 103 12.92 -21.84 19.74
C THR A 103 12.11 -23.13 19.88
N GLY A 104 12.22 -24.08 18.93
CA GLY A 104 11.59 -25.39 19.02
C GLY A 104 10.09 -25.40 18.69
N HIS A 105 9.54 -24.28 18.17
CA HIS A 105 8.20 -24.27 17.62
C HIS A 105 8.20 -24.84 16.20
N GLU A 106 7.15 -25.59 15.84
CA GLU A 106 6.94 -26.06 14.47
C GLU A 106 7.03 -24.89 13.47
N SER A 107 7.57 -25.17 12.28
CA SER A 107 7.73 -24.18 11.23
C SER A 107 6.37 -23.61 10.82
N VAL A 108 6.07 -22.39 11.26
CA VAL A 108 4.81 -21.73 10.89
C VAL A 108 4.87 -21.31 9.42
N VAL A 109 4.00 -21.90 8.61
CA VAL A 109 3.82 -21.50 7.21
C VAL A 109 3.23 -20.09 7.18
N VAL A 110 4.00 -19.13 6.69
CA VAL A 110 3.51 -17.77 6.47
C VAL A 110 2.83 -17.74 5.11
N HIS A 111 1.52 -17.67 5.13
CA HIS A 111 0.73 -17.52 3.91
C HIS A 111 0.89 -16.11 3.35
N ARG A 112 1.12 -16.05 2.05
CA ARG A 112 1.27 -14.81 1.30
C ARG A 112 0.43 -14.94 0.05
N GLY A 113 -0.76 -14.34 0.06
CA GLY A 113 -1.64 -14.36 -1.10
C GLY A 113 -0.95 -13.66 -2.26
N LYS A 114 -0.56 -14.39 -3.30
CA LYS A 114 0.10 -13.79 -4.47
C LYS A 114 -0.85 -12.80 -5.13
N LEU A 115 -0.32 -11.62 -5.44
CA LEU A 115 -1.00 -10.61 -6.23
C LEU A 115 -0.23 -10.42 -7.54
N THR A 116 -0.95 -10.12 -8.60
CA THR A 116 -0.36 -9.68 -9.85
C THR A 116 0.14 -8.23 -9.72
N PRO A 117 1.22 -7.85 -10.42
CA PRO A 117 1.64 -6.45 -10.50
C PRO A 117 0.52 -5.52 -10.98
N ALA A 118 -0.22 -5.94 -12.01
CA ALA A 118 -1.41 -5.24 -12.51
C ALA A 118 -2.44 -4.96 -11.41
N PHE A 119 -2.78 -5.96 -10.58
CA PHE A 119 -3.70 -5.76 -9.46
C PHE A 119 -3.13 -4.76 -8.44
N CYS A 120 -1.86 -4.86 -8.06
CA CYS A 120 -1.24 -3.90 -7.15
C CYS A 120 -1.24 -2.46 -7.70
N LYS A 121 -0.95 -2.26 -8.99
CA LYS A 121 -1.04 -0.94 -9.63
C LYS A 121 -2.47 -0.39 -9.63
N SER A 122 -3.47 -1.26 -9.80
CA SER A 122 -4.87 -0.85 -9.73
C SER A 122 -5.25 -0.30 -8.35
N LEU A 123 -4.70 -0.86 -7.26
CA LEU A 123 -4.91 -0.34 -5.91
C LEU A 123 -4.33 1.07 -5.75
N LEU A 124 -3.15 1.32 -6.33
CA LEU A 124 -2.45 2.61 -6.25
C LEU A 124 -3.12 3.71 -7.07
N SER A 125 -3.68 3.36 -8.22
CA SER A 125 -4.36 4.31 -9.11
C SER A 125 -5.62 4.89 -8.48
N THR A 126 -6.34 4.11 -7.66
CA THR A 126 -7.47 4.61 -6.86
C THR A 126 -7.03 5.66 -5.84
N VAL A 127 -5.84 5.52 -5.25
CA VAL A 127 -5.31 6.46 -4.25
C VAL A 127 -4.77 7.73 -4.90
N LEU A 128 -4.05 7.60 -6.00
CA LEU A 128 -3.42 8.73 -6.70
C LEU A 128 -4.39 9.51 -7.59
N GLY A 129 -5.50 8.89 -8.02
CA GLY A 129 -6.58 9.56 -8.77
C GLY A 129 -7.63 10.26 -7.90
N GLY A 130 -7.64 10.00 -6.59
CA GLY A 130 -8.58 10.59 -5.62
C GLY A 130 -8.05 11.81 -4.87
N HIS A 131 -6.78 12.17 -5.04
CA HIS A 131 -6.27 13.45 -4.53
C HIS A 131 -6.62 14.57 -5.52
N PRO A 132 -7.35 15.62 -5.11
CA PRO A 132 -7.38 16.84 -5.91
C PRO A 132 -5.94 17.29 -6.08
N ARG A 133 -5.52 17.47 -7.34
CA ARG A 133 -4.23 18.08 -7.67
C ARG A 133 -4.09 19.33 -6.80
N TYR A 134 -3.11 19.36 -5.91
CA TYR A 134 -2.64 20.62 -5.36
C TYR A 134 -2.27 21.52 -6.56
N PRO A 135 -2.75 22.77 -6.64
CA PRO A 135 -2.31 23.69 -7.67
C PRO A 135 -0.84 23.99 -7.41
N LEU A 136 0.04 23.39 -8.19
CA LEU A 136 1.41 23.85 -8.34
C LEU A 136 1.39 24.97 -9.37
N ALA A 137 1.09 26.20 -8.94
CA ALA A 137 1.52 27.47 -9.54
C ALA A 137 0.68 28.62 -8.97
N GLU A 138 1.21 29.31 -7.96
CA GLU A 138 1.05 30.76 -7.76
C GLU A 138 1.99 31.19 -6.62
N ALA A 139 3.28 30.89 -6.82
CA ALA A 139 4.36 31.49 -6.05
C ALA A 139 5.33 32.10 -7.05
N GLU A 140 4.87 33.16 -7.74
CA GLU A 140 5.72 34.16 -8.39
C GLU A 140 4.82 35.30 -8.90
N HIS A 141 5.28 36.54 -8.70
CA HIS A 141 4.63 37.82 -9.00
C HIS A 141 3.84 38.51 -7.86
N ARG A 142 4.50 38.75 -6.72
CA ARG A 142 4.28 40.03 -6.02
C ARG A 142 5.51 40.55 -5.29
N SER A 143 6.59 40.77 -6.04
CA SER A 143 7.72 41.60 -5.60
C SER A 143 8.27 42.40 -6.77
N THR A 144 7.51 43.38 -7.26
CA THR A 144 8.02 44.59 -7.93
C THR A 144 6.90 45.61 -8.06
N GLN A 145 6.60 46.34 -6.98
CA GLN A 145 6.27 47.77 -7.06
C GLN A 145 6.39 48.43 -5.68
N ALA A 146 7.63 48.55 -5.20
CA ALA A 146 7.96 49.70 -4.38
C ALA A 146 8.26 50.86 -5.33
N ALA A 147 7.82 52.05 -4.94
CA ALA A 147 7.97 53.35 -5.61
C ALA A 147 7.06 53.57 -6.83
N ARG A 148 5.98 54.33 -6.62
CA ARG A 148 5.80 55.66 -7.24
C ARG A 148 4.45 56.30 -6.84
N HIS A 149 4.53 57.54 -6.35
CA HIS A 149 3.48 58.52 -5.99
C HIS A 149 2.87 58.32 -4.59
N GLY A 150 2.97 59.23 -3.61
CA GLY A 150 3.30 60.66 -3.66
C GLY A 150 2.01 61.47 -3.40
N MET A 151 2.04 62.25 -2.30
CA MET A 151 1.01 63.14 -1.73
C MET A 151 0.01 62.47 -0.79
#